data_AF-A0A8B7CXE0-F1
#
_entry.id   AF-A0A8B7CXE0-F1
#
_cell.length_a   1.000
_cell.length_b   1.000
_cell.length_c   1.000
_cell.angle_alpha   90.00
_cell.angle_beta   90.00
_cell.angle_gamma   90.00
#
_symmetry.space_group_name_H-M   'P 1'
#
loop_
_entity.id
_entity.type
_entity.pdbx_description
1 polymer ?
#
loop_
_entity_poly.entity_id
_entity_poly.type
_entity_poly.pdbx_seq_one_letter_code
_entity_poly.pdbx_strand_id
1 'polypeptide(L)'
;MAAPVVDAEYLKEIEKARRDLRALIASKNCAPIMLRLAWHDAGTYDVNTKTGGPNGSIRHEEEYTHGSNAGLKIAIDLCEPVKAKHPKITYADLYQLAGVVAVEVTGGPTVDFVPGRRDSSVCPKEGRLPNAKQGAPHLREIFYRMGLSDKDIVALSGGHTLGRAHPERSGFEGAWTNEPLKFDNSYFVELLKGEAEGLLKLPTDKALLEDPEFRRYVELYAKEEDLFFKDYAESHKKLSELGFTPRRTGSATKADAKTSVVLAQSAFGVAVAAGVVILSYLYEVSRRK
;
A
#
# COMPACT_ATOMS: atom_id res chain seq x y z
N MET A 1 8.73 -22.11 -4.32
CA MET A 1 8.24 -22.23 -5.72
C MET A 1 9.23 -21.58 -6.69
N ALA A 2 9.13 -21.83 -8.00
CA ALA A 2 9.91 -21.08 -9.00
C ALA A 2 9.38 -19.64 -9.12
N ALA A 3 10.20 -18.70 -9.61
CA ALA A 3 9.73 -17.34 -9.89
C ALA A 3 8.78 -17.36 -11.08
N PRO A 4 7.73 -16.52 -11.11
CA PRO A 4 6.84 -16.46 -12.25
C PRO A 4 7.57 -15.97 -13.50
N VAL A 5 7.14 -16.45 -14.66
CA VAL A 5 7.52 -15.84 -15.94
C VAL A 5 6.63 -14.62 -16.13
N VAL A 6 7.22 -13.43 -16.06
CA VAL A 6 6.51 -12.17 -16.27
C VAL A 6 6.52 -11.83 -17.76
N ASP A 7 5.56 -12.40 -18.49
CA ASP A 7 5.32 -12.13 -19.91
C ASP A 7 4.13 -11.17 -20.10
N ALA A 8 3.78 -10.88 -21.35
CA ALA A 8 2.66 -10.00 -21.68
C ALA A 8 1.31 -10.51 -21.12
N GLU A 9 1.16 -11.82 -20.96
CA GLU A 9 -0.07 -12.39 -20.39
C GLU A 9 -0.12 -12.20 -18.88
N TYR A 10 1.00 -12.40 -18.18
CA TYR A 10 1.13 -12.11 -16.75
C TYR A 10 0.80 -10.64 -16.45
N LEU A 11 1.35 -9.72 -17.24
CA LEU A 11 1.07 -8.29 -17.10
C LEU A 11 -0.42 -7.97 -17.33
N LYS A 12 -1.04 -8.61 -18.32
CA LYS A 12 -2.49 -8.47 -18.57
C LYS A 12 -3.33 -9.02 -17.41
N GLU A 13 -2.91 -10.12 -16.79
CA GLU A 13 -3.57 -10.68 -15.61
C GLU A 13 -3.41 -9.78 -14.36
N ILE A 14 -2.25 -9.15 -14.17
CA ILE A 14 -2.04 -8.13 -13.12
C ILE A 14 -3.04 -6.98 -13.29
N GLU A 15 -3.21 -6.47 -14.49
CA GLU A 15 -4.16 -5.38 -14.74
C GLU A 15 -5.62 -5.78 -14.53
N LYS A 16 -5.98 -7.04 -14.82
CA LYS A 16 -7.31 -7.56 -14.47
C LYS A 16 -7.48 -7.69 -12.96
N ALA A 17 -6.49 -8.26 -12.27
CA ALA A 17 -6.52 -8.40 -10.82
C ALA A 17 -6.59 -7.03 -10.12
N ARG A 18 -5.89 -6.01 -10.62
CA ARG A 18 -5.98 -4.62 -10.14
C ARG A 18 -7.42 -4.10 -10.17
N ARG A 19 -8.16 -4.33 -11.27
CA ARG A 19 -9.56 -3.91 -11.40
C ARG A 19 -10.48 -4.68 -10.44
N ASP A 20 -10.27 -5.97 -10.31
CA ASP A 20 -11.05 -6.82 -9.39
C ASP A 20 -10.79 -6.44 -7.91
N LEU A 21 -9.53 -6.16 -7.55
CA LEU A 21 -9.16 -5.62 -6.25
C LEU A 21 -9.79 -4.24 -6.01
N ARG A 22 -9.77 -3.34 -7.01
CA ARG A 22 -10.40 -2.02 -6.89
C ARG A 22 -11.89 -2.13 -6.56
N ALA A 23 -12.60 -3.01 -7.25
CA ALA A 23 -14.02 -3.26 -7.00
C ALA A 23 -14.25 -3.90 -5.62
N LEU A 24 -13.46 -4.90 -5.25
CA LEU A 24 -13.54 -5.56 -3.94
C LEU A 24 -13.31 -4.56 -2.81
N ILE A 25 -12.23 -3.80 -2.88
CA ILE A 25 -11.78 -2.91 -1.80
C ILE A 25 -12.78 -1.78 -1.58
N ALA A 26 -13.24 -1.15 -2.66
CA ALA A 26 -14.24 -0.08 -2.58
C ALA A 26 -15.61 -0.59 -2.08
N SER A 27 -16.06 -1.77 -2.54
CA SER A 27 -17.37 -2.30 -2.14
C SER A 27 -17.41 -2.81 -0.70
N LYS A 28 -16.28 -3.27 -0.16
CA LYS A 28 -16.17 -3.82 1.20
C LYS A 28 -15.62 -2.83 2.22
N ASN A 29 -15.21 -1.63 1.80
CA ASN A 29 -14.50 -0.65 2.65
C ASN A 29 -13.31 -1.29 3.40
N CYS A 30 -12.58 -2.17 2.72
CA CYS A 30 -11.51 -2.97 3.34
C CYS A 30 -10.10 -2.49 2.98
N ALA A 31 -9.95 -1.27 2.46
CA ALA A 31 -8.64 -0.70 2.13
C ALA A 31 -7.64 -0.76 3.31
N PRO A 32 -8.01 -0.39 4.55
CA PRO A 32 -7.04 -0.40 5.65
C PRO A 32 -6.50 -1.80 5.97
N ILE A 33 -7.32 -2.85 5.90
CA ILE A 33 -6.86 -4.22 6.19
C ILE A 33 -6.05 -4.81 5.03
N MET A 34 -6.32 -4.39 3.78
CA MET A 34 -5.49 -4.78 2.62
C MET A 34 -4.12 -4.11 2.65
N LEU A 35 -4.06 -2.83 3.02
CA LEU A 35 -2.78 -2.13 3.25
C LEU A 35 -2.00 -2.79 4.39
N ARG A 36 -2.68 -3.13 5.50
CA ARG A 36 -2.06 -3.88 6.60
C ARG A 36 -1.56 -5.25 6.16
N LEU A 37 -2.31 -6.01 5.37
CA LEU A 37 -1.86 -7.31 4.84
C LEU A 37 -0.56 -7.17 4.04
N ALA A 38 -0.49 -6.20 3.13
CA ALA A 38 0.70 -5.94 2.33
C ALA A 38 1.91 -5.52 3.19
N TRP A 39 1.70 -4.63 4.17
CA TRP A 39 2.71 -4.23 5.15
C TRP A 39 3.24 -5.42 5.94
N HIS A 40 2.36 -6.29 6.46
CA HIS A 40 2.75 -7.41 7.31
C HIS A 40 3.47 -8.53 6.54
N ASP A 41 3.12 -8.78 5.27
CA ASP A 41 3.87 -9.71 4.41
C ASP A 41 5.30 -9.15 4.16
N ALA A 42 5.42 -7.86 3.82
CA ALA A 42 6.69 -7.22 3.51
C ALA A 42 7.61 -7.00 4.74
N GLY A 43 7.03 -6.60 5.87
CA GLY A 43 7.75 -6.13 7.07
C GLY A 43 8.57 -7.20 7.80
N THR A 44 8.46 -8.46 7.38
CA THR A 44 9.25 -9.58 7.94
C THR A 44 10.65 -9.70 7.34
N TYR A 45 10.98 -8.88 6.33
CA TYR A 45 12.27 -8.93 5.67
C TYR A 45 13.44 -8.63 6.62
N ASP A 46 14.53 -9.33 6.39
CA ASP A 46 15.81 -9.12 7.04
C ASP A 46 16.91 -9.01 5.97
N VAL A 47 17.54 -7.84 5.90
CA VAL A 47 18.57 -7.52 4.92
C VAL A 47 19.85 -8.33 5.11
N ASN A 48 20.14 -8.82 6.32
CA ASN A 48 21.35 -9.58 6.62
C ASN A 48 21.19 -11.05 6.21
N THR A 49 20.06 -11.65 6.57
CA THR A 49 19.79 -13.07 6.28
C THR A 49 19.11 -13.28 4.92
N LYS A 50 18.59 -12.22 4.29
CA LYS A 50 17.80 -12.27 3.05
C LYS A 50 16.57 -13.19 3.16
N THR A 51 15.95 -13.22 4.34
CA THR A 51 14.75 -14.04 4.62
C THR A 51 13.54 -13.16 4.94
N GLY A 52 12.34 -13.72 4.81
CA GLY A 52 11.08 -12.97 4.94
C GLY A 52 10.82 -12.06 3.74
N GLY A 53 9.96 -11.06 3.93
CA GLY A 53 9.58 -10.09 2.90
C GLY A 53 8.34 -10.48 2.10
N PRO A 54 7.96 -9.64 1.11
CA PRO A 54 6.71 -9.72 0.35
C PRO A 54 6.72 -10.92 -0.61
N ASN A 55 6.54 -12.11 -0.05
CA ASN A 55 6.65 -13.38 -0.75
C ASN A 55 5.41 -14.26 -0.53
N GLY A 56 4.33 -13.67 0.01
CA GLY A 56 3.03 -14.30 0.21
C GLY A 56 3.03 -15.37 1.31
N SER A 57 4.10 -15.55 2.08
CA SER A 57 4.16 -16.57 3.15
C SER A 57 3.10 -16.35 4.22
N ILE A 58 2.63 -15.10 4.40
CA ILE A 58 1.59 -14.74 5.37
C ILE A 58 0.29 -15.53 5.20
N ARG A 59 0.05 -16.14 4.03
CA ARG A 59 -1.13 -16.99 3.79
C ARG A 59 -1.12 -18.31 4.54
N HIS A 60 0.04 -18.75 5.04
CA HIS A 60 0.18 -20.01 5.76
C HIS A 60 -0.23 -19.85 7.22
N GLU A 61 -0.84 -20.91 7.78
CA GLU A 61 -1.34 -20.90 9.16
C GLU A 61 -0.27 -20.58 10.20
N GLU A 62 0.94 -21.11 10.01
CA GLU A 62 2.09 -20.78 10.85
C GLU A 62 2.29 -19.27 10.97
N GLU A 63 2.13 -18.50 9.88
CA GLU A 63 2.40 -17.06 9.89
C GLU A 63 1.16 -16.21 10.20
N TYR A 64 -0.03 -16.49 9.65
CA TYR A 64 -1.21 -15.66 9.96
C TYR A 64 -1.67 -15.80 11.41
N THR A 65 -1.21 -16.82 12.15
CA THR A 65 -1.49 -17.01 13.58
C THR A 65 -0.50 -16.30 14.50
N HIS A 66 0.59 -15.74 13.98
CA HIS A 66 1.46 -14.84 14.76
C HIS A 66 0.62 -13.72 15.41
N GLY A 67 0.94 -13.34 16.64
CA GLY A 67 0.18 -12.36 17.42
C GLY A 67 0.07 -10.99 16.73
N SER A 68 1.14 -10.55 16.06
CA SER A 68 1.12 -9.31 15.27
C SER A 68 0.18 -9.38 14.06
N ASN A 69 -0.14 -10.57 13.56
CA ASN A 69 -0.98 -10.82 12.39
C ASN A 69 -2.46 -11.06 12.74
N ALA A 70 -2.86 -10.90 14.01
CA ALA A 70 -4.24 -11.09 14.46
C ALA A 70 -5.24 -10.36 13.54
N GLY A 71 -6.22 -11.11 13.02
CA GLY A 71 -7.25 -10.65 12.09
C GLY A 71 -6.87 -10.64 10.60
N LEU A 72 -5.61 -10.87 10.20
CA LEU A 72 -5.21 -10.82 8.79
C LEU A 72 -5.71 -11.99 7.94
N LYS A 73 -6.12 -13.10 8.57
CA LYS A 73 -6.84 -14.18 7.88
C LYS A 73 -8.08 -13.67 7.14
N ILE A 74 -8.77 -12.65 7.67
CA ILE A 74 -9.91 -12.00 7.00
C ILE A 74 -9.49 -11.38 5.67
N ALA A 75 -8.35 -10.66 5.62
CA ALA A 75 -7.86 -10.04 4.40
C ALA A 75 -7.36 -11.07 3.37
N ILE A 76 -6.72 -12.14 3.86
CA ILE A 76 -6.33 -13.29 3.04
C ILE A 76 -7.56 -13.90 2.38
N ASP A 77 -8.61 -14.19 3.15
CA ASP A 77 -9.86 -14.78 2.66
C ASP A 77 -10.61 -13.87 1.68
N LEU A 78 -10.56 -12.55 1.89
CA LEU A 78 -11.10 -11.58 0.94
C LEU A 78 -10.35 -11.60 -0.41
N CYS A 79 -9.05 -11.93 -0.41
CA CYS A 79 -8.25 -12.03 -1.63
C CYS A 79 -8.48 -13.34 -2.41
N GLU A 80 -8.95 -14.42 -1.76
CA GLU A 80 -9.10 -15.74 -2.42
C GLU A 80 -10.02 -15.72 -3.65
N PRO A 81 -11.19 -15.04 -3.66
CA PRO A 81 -12.01 -14.96 -4.87
C PRO A 81 -11.31 -14.25 -6.04
N VAL A 82 -10.45 -13.26 -5.76
CA VAL A 82 -9.65 -12.57 -6.79
C VAL A 82 -8.53 -13.51 -7.26
N LYS A 83 -7.84 -14.18 -6.34
CA LYS A 83 -6.81 -15.17 -6.66
C LYS A 83 -7.34 -16.30 -7.54
N ALA A 84 -8.55 -16.80 -7.25
CA ALA A 84 -9.18 -17.87 -8.01
C ALA A 84 -9.45 -17.48 -9.48
N LYS A 85 -9.82 -16.21 -9.73
CA LYS A 85 -9.99 -15.67 -11.08
C LYS A 85 -8.66 -15.45 -11.81
N HIS A 86 -7.58 -15.22 -11.06
CA HIS A 86 -6.24 -14.97 -11.59
C HIS A 86 -5.25 -16.04 -11.11
N PRO A 87 -5.38 -17.30 -11.56
CA PRO A 87 -4.53 -18.39 -11.08
C PRO A 87 -3.05 -18.18 -11.42
N LYS A 88 -2.74 -17.42 -12.48
CA LYS A 88 -1.37 -17.14 -12.94
C LYS A 88 -0.58 -16.20 -12.03
N ILE A 89 -1.23 -15.25 -11.38
CA ILE A 89 -0.53 -14.31 -10.48
C ILE A 89 -0.18 -15.02 -9.17
N THR A 90 0.98 -14.68 -8.60
CA THR A 90 1.40 -15.21 -7.30
C THR A 90 0.61 -14.56 -6.19
N TYR A 91 0.51 -15.23 -5.03
CA TYR A 91 -0.05 -14.59 -3.82
C TYR A 91 0.79 -13.38 -3.40
N ALA A 92 2.11 -13.48 -3.53
CA ALA A 92 3.04 -12.40 -3.24
C ALA A 92 2.72 -11.13 -4.05
N ASP A 93 2.53 -11.24 -5.37
CA ASP A 93 2.15 -10.09 -6.18
C ASP A 93 0.71 -9.63 -5.90
N LEU A 94 -0.22 -10.55 -5.65
CA LEU A 94 -1.61 -10.20 -5.33
C LEU A 94 -1.71 -9.35 -4.06
N TYR A 95 -1.01 -9.72 -2.98
CA TYR A 95 -1.07 -8.99 -1.71
C TYR A 95 -0.43 -7.61 -1.81
N GLN A 96 0.72 -7.49 -2.48
CA GLN A 96 1.34 -6.18 -2.69
C GLN A 96 0.50 -5.30 -3.63
N LEU A 97 -0.13 -5.88 -4.65
CA LEU A 97 -1.08 -5.17 -5.51
C LEU A 97 -2.31 -4.70 -4.72
N ALA A 98 -2.82 -5.52 -3.78
CA ALA A 98 -3.92 -5.13 -2.90
C ALA A 98 -3.56 -3.94 -2.00
N GLY A 99 -2.32 -3.89 -1.48
CA GLY A 99 -1.81 -2.75 -0.72
C GLY A 99 -1.72 -1.46 -1.55
N VAL A 100 -1.18 -1.55 -2.77
CA VAL A 100 -1.12 -0.41 -3.71
C VAL A 100 -2.53 0.09 -4.06
N VAL A 101 -3.43 -0.82 -4.43
CA VAL A 101 -4.82 -0.46 -4.77
C VAL A 101 -5.55 0.14 -3.58
N ALA A 102 -5.31 -0.35 -2.36
CA ALA A 102 -5.90 0.21 -1.14
C ALA A 102 -5.56 1.70 -0.94
N VAL A 103 -4.33 2.10 -1.23
CA VAL A 103 -3.91 3.51 -1.19
C VAL A 103 -4.57 4.31 -2.30
N GLU A 104 -4.57 3.80 -3.54
CA GLU A 104 -5.17 4.50 -4.69
C GLU A 104 -6.67 4.74 -4.55
N VAL A 105 -7.43 3.76 -4.05
CA VAL A 105 -8.90 3.88 -3.94
C VAL A 105 -9.36 4.79 -2.82
N THR A 106 -8.49 5.05 -1.86
CA THR A 106 -8.76 5.95 -0.73
C THR A 106 -8.27 7.37 -0.97
N GLY A 107 -7.75 7.67 -2.16
CA GLY A 107 -7.31 9.01 -2.58
C GLY A 107 -5.82 9.30 -2.39
N GLY A 108 -5.03 8.30 -2.01
CA GLY A 108 -3.60 8.44 -1.79
C GLY A 108 -2.78 8.48 -3.09
N PRO A 109 -1.44 8.57 -2.97
CA PRO A 109 -0.56 8.67 -4.12
C PRO A 109 -0.54 7.40 -4.97
N THR A 110 -0.19 7.54 -6.25
CA THR A 110 0.11 6.38 -7.11
C THR A 110 1.44 5.76 -6.69
N VAL A 111 1.43 4.46 -6.41
CA VAL A 111 2.64 3.67 -6.09
C VAL A 111 2.97 2.78 -7.28
N ASP A 112 4.15 2.97 -7.86
CA ASP A 112 4.61 2.18 -9.00
C ASP A 112 4.76 0.69 -8.63
N PHE A 113 3.85 -0.14 -9.14
CA PHE A 113 3.86 -1.59 -8.92
C PHE A 113 4.66 -2.33 -9.99
N VAL A 114 5.59 -3.19 -9.56
CA VAL A 114 6.38 -4.06 -10.44
C VAL A 114 6.08 -5.52 -10.09
N PRO A 115 5.54 -6.34 -11.01
CA PRO A 115 5.25 -7.74 -10.76
C PRO A 115 6.50 -8.63 -10.89
N GLY A 116 6.40 -9.84 -10.37
CA GLY A 116 7.41 -10.90 -10.48
C GLY A 116 7.77 -11.54 -9.14
N ARG A 117 7.08 -11.22 -8.05
CA ARG A 117 7.35 -11.80 -6.74
C ARG A 117 7.03 -13.29 -6.75
N ARG A 118 7.85 -14.04 -6.03
CA ARG A 118 7.74 -15.50 -5.91
C ARG A 118 7.02 -15.87 -4.62
N ASP A 119 6.10 -16.81 -4.72
CA ASP A 119 5.48 -17.41 -3.54
C ASP A 119 6.49 -18.26 -2.75
N SER A 120 6.58 -17.98 -1.45
CA SER A 120 7.31 -18.78 -0.48
C SER A 120 6.40 -19.81 0.18
N SER A 121 7.00 -20.93 0.57
CA SER A 121 6.43 -21.93 1.49
C SER A 121 7.11 -21.89 2.86
N VAL A 122 8.06 -20.98 3.06
CA VAL A 122 8.82 -20.81 4.28
C VAL A 122 8.33 -19.54 4.97
N CYS A 123 7.80 -19.70 6.18
CA CYS A 123 7.37 -18.62 7.04
C CYS A 123 8.60 -18.05 7.78
N PRO A 124 8.72 -16.71 7.92
CA PRO A 124 9.68 -16.11 8.84
C PRO A 124 9.27 -16.42 10.28
N LYS A 125 10.23 -16.49 11.20
CA LYS A 125 9.93 -16.59 12.63
C LYS A 125 9.15 -15.36 13.11
N GLU A 126 8.23 -15.56 14.05
CA GLU A 126 7.54 -14.48 14.75
C GLU A 126 8.53 -13.50 15.42
N GLY A 127 8.09 -12.25 15.61
CA GLY A 127 8.83 -11.22 16.34
C GLY A 127 9.57 -10.21 15.45
N ARG A 128 9.44 -10.32 14.12
CA ARG A 128 10.06 -9.36 13.19
C ARG A 128 9.24 -8.08 12.97
N LEU A 129 7.95 -8.08 13.29
CA LEU A 129 7.09 -6.91 13.13
C LEU A 129 7.18 -5.97 14.35
N PRO A 130 6.92 -4.65 14.18
CA PRO A 130 7.09 -3.70 15.26
C PRO A 130 6.04 -3.87 16.37
N ASN A 131 6.45 -3.67 17.62
CA ASN A 131 5.57 -3.66 18.78
C ASN A 131 5.10 -2.22 19.04
N ALA A 132 3.79 -2.02 18.95
CA ALA A 132 3.13 -0.72 19.12
C ALA A 132 3.42 -0.02 20.47
N LYS A 133 3.85 -0.77 21.50
CA LYS A 133 4.15 -0.27 22.86
C LYS A 133 5.57 0.26 23.04
N GLN A 134 6.43 0.15 22.03
CA GLN A 134 7.83 0.59 22.12
C GLN A 134 8.05 1.97 21.47
N GLY A 135 9.28 2.49 21.57
CA GLY A 135 9.64 3.83 21.10
C GLY A 135 10.57 3.85 19.88
N ALA A 136 11.17 5.01 19.63
CA ALA A 136 12.00 5.27 18.46
C ALA A 136 13.20 4.30 18.25
N PRO A 137 13.94 3.85 19.31
CA PRO A 137 15.00 2.86 19.13
C PRO A 137 14.51 1.55 18.53
N HIS A 138 13.32 1.08 18.96
CA HIS A 138 12.69 -0.12 18.42
C HIS A 138 12.24 0.05 16.97
N LEU A 139 11.67 1.21 16.63
CA LEU A 139 11.33 1.52 15.24
C LEU A 139 12.58 1.44 14.34
N ARG A 140 13.70 2.03 14.76
CA ARG A 140 14.96 1.92 14.03
C ARG A 140 15.45 0.48 13.96
N GLU A 141 15.45 -0.28 15.06
CA GLU A 141 15.84 -1.69 15.04
C GLU A 141 15.08 -2.49 13.97
N ILE A 142 13.76 -2.35 13.95
CA ILE A 142 12.88 -3.10 13.05
C ILE A 142 13.03 -2.64 11.59
N PHE A 143 12.97 -1.34 11.33
CA PHE A 143 13.00 -0.81 9.96
C PHE A 143 14.42 -0.82 9.36
N TYR A 144 15.47 -0.63 10.17
CA TYR A 144 16.85 -0.74 9.68
C TYR A 144 17.20 -2.18 9.34
N ARG A 145 16.65 -3.17 10.06
CA ARG A 145 16.75 -4.59 9.65
C ARG A 145 16.12 -4.82 8.28
N MET A 146 15.08 -4.09 7.92
CA MET A 146 14.50 -4.11 6.56
C MET A 146 15.37 -3.37 5.53
N GLY A 147 16.29 -2.51 5.96
CA GLY A 147 17.06 -1.61 5.08
C GLY A 147 16.34 -0.31 4.75
N LEU A 148 15.36 0.10 5.57
CA LEU A 148 14.60 1.34 5.43
C LEU A 148 15.20 2.45 6.31
N SER A 149 15.07 3.70 5.87
CA SER A 149 15.62 4.89 6.55
C SER A 149 14.64 5.54 7.54
N ASP A 150 15.12 6.50 8.32
CA ASP A 150 14.25 7.32 9.20
C ASP A 150 13.12 8.03 8.44
N LYS A 151 13.38 8.50 7.20
CA LYS A 151 12.33 9.06 6.34
C LYS A 151 11.25 8.02 6.04
N ASP A 152 11.69 6.80 5.72
CA ASP A 152 10.78 5.70 5.37
C ASP A 152 9.93 5.29 6.58
N ILE A 153 10.50 5.29 7.80
CA ILE A 153 9.75 5.05 9.05
C ILE A 153 8.58 6.04 9.16
N VAL A 154 8.87 7.33 9.12
CA VAL A 154 7.84 8.36 9.36
C VAL A 154 6.81 8.39 8.23
N ALA A 155 7.26 8.28 6.97
CA ALA A 155 6.34 8.25 5.83
C ALA A 155 5.40 7.04 5.94
N LEU A 156 5.93 5.82 6.17
CA LEU A 156 5.12 4.61 6.26
C LEU A 156 4.19 4.58 7.48
N SER A 157 4.57 5.20 8.60
CA SER A 157 3.67 5.43 9.74
C SER A 157 2.42 6.23 9.35
N GLY A 158 2.53 7.11 8.36
CA GLY A 158 1.38 7.81 7.75
C GLY A 158 0.32 6.89 7.17
N GLY A 159 0.61 5.60 6.93
CA GLY A 159 -0.39 4.59 6.58
C GLY A 159 -1.49 4.43 7.62
N HIS A 160 -1.24 4.78 8.88
CA HIS A 160 -2.26 4.85 9.94
C HIS A 160 -3.32 5.94 9.71
N THR A 161 -3.15 6.83 8.72
CA THR A 161 -4.25 7.71 8.26
C THR A 161 -5.49 6.89 7.85
N LEU A 162 -5.28 5.64 7.44
CA LEU A 162 -6.33 4.66 7.17
C LEU A 162 -6.57 3.71 8.35
N GLY A 163 -7.85 3.47 8.61
CA GLY A 163 -8.33 2.41 9.47
C GLY A 163 -8.31 2.72 10.96
N ARG A 164 -8.26 1.64 11.74
CA ARG A 164 -8.39 1.68 13.19
C ARG A 164 -7.82 0.44 13.86
N ALA A 165 -7.42 0.58 15.12
CA ALA A 165 -7.12 -0.55 15.98
C ALA A 165 -8.41 -1.17 16.54
N HIS A 166 -8.32 -2.46 16.85
CA HIS A 166 -9.40 -3.22 17.45
C HIS A 166 -8.89 -3.99 18.68
N PRO A 167 -9.60 -3.94 19.82
CA PRO A 167 -9.12 -4.48 21.08
C PRO A 167 -8.92 -6.01 21.00
N GLU A 168 -9.76 -6.74 20.27
CA GLU A 168 -9.67 -8.19 20.09
C GLU A 168 -8.50 -8.63 19.20
N ARG A 169 -7.82 -7.68 18.53
CA ARG A 169 -6.65 -7.96 17.65
C ARG A 169 -5.35 -7.51 18.28
N SER A 170 -5.31 -6.26 18.72
CA SER A 170 -4.07 -5.59 19.16
C SER A 170 -4.08 -5.17 20.63
N GLY A 171 -5.25 -5.21 21.28
CA GLY A 171 -5.46 -4.62 22.60
C GLY A 171 -5.63 -3.10 22.60
N PHE A 172 -5.50 -2.43 21.43
CA PHE A 172 -5.79 -1.01 21.24
C PHE A 172 -7.11 -0.81 20.51
N GLU A 173 -7.75 0.34 20.70
CA GLU A 173 -9.04 0.67 20.12
C GLU A 173 -9.04 2.10 19.56
N GLY A 174 -9.70 2.30 18.42
CA GLY A 174 -9.91 3.64 17.85
C GLY A 174 -9.20 3.86 16.52
N ALA A 175 -9.69 4.85 15.77
CA ALA A 175 -9.07 5.32 14.53
C ALA A 175 -8.04 6.41 14.84
N TRP A 176 -7.03 6.59 13.99
CA TRP A 176 -6.08 7.70 14.13
C TRP A 176 -6.61 9.02 13.57
N THR A 177 -7.58 8.96 12.66
CA THR A 177 -8.14 10.10 11.95
C THR A 177 -9.67 10.06 11.99
N ASN A 178 -10.29 11.23 11.76
CA ASN A 178 -11.75 11.34 11.70
C ASN A 178 -12.35 10.70 10.43
N GLU A 179 -11.56 10.55 9.37
CA GLU A 179 -11.96 9.96 8.08
C GLU A 179 -11.11 8.70 7.77
N PRO A 180 -11.30 7.56 8.47
CA PRO A 180 -10.39 6.41 8.40
C PRO A 180 -10.42 5.63 7.07
N LEU A 181 -11.13 6.12 6.06
CA LEU A 181 -11.16 5.58 4.68
C LEU A 181 -10.65 6.58 3.65
N LYS A 182 -10.06 7.69 4.09
CA LYS A 182 -9.45 8.71 3.24
C LYS A 182 -7.95 8.74 3.50
N PHE A 183 -7.17 8.60 2.44
CA PHE A 183 -5.72 8.68 2.53
C PHE A 183 -5.29 10.13 2.31
N ASP A 184 -4.96 10.81 3.40
CA ASP A 184 -4.47 12.18 3.43
C ASP A 184 -3.44 12.35 4.56
N ASN A 185 -2.91 13.56 4.77
CA ASN A 185 -1.92 13.83 5.81
C ASN A 185 -2.50 13.99 7.23
N SER A 186 -3.79 13.71 7.46
CA SER A 186 -4.47 13.94 8.74
C SER A 186 -3.82 13.19 9.89
N TYR A 187 -3.21 12.02 9.66
CA TYR A 187 -2.45 11.31 10.70
C TYR A 187 -1.41 12.21 11.38
N PHE A 188 -0.61 12.95 10.60
CA PHE A 188 0.43 13.83 11.15
C PHE A 188 -0.17 15.08 11.79
N VAL A 189 -1.21 15.64 11.18
CA VAL A 189 -1.95 16.80 11.71
C VAL A 189 -2.54 16.48 13.08
N GLU A 190 -3.23 15.34 13.20
CA GLU A 190 -3.80 14.89 14.47
C GLU A 190 -2.69 14.53 15.46
N LEU A 191 -1.59 13.90 15.03
CA LEU A 191 -0.46 13.58 15.88
C LEU A 191 0.09 14.83 16.60
N LEU A 192 0.28 15.94 15.88
CA LEU A 192 0.79 17.21 16.42
C LEU A 192 -0.17 17.93 17.39
N LYS A 193 -1.48 17.71 17.30
CA LYS A 193 -2.49 18.37 18.15
C LYS A 193 -2.52 17.87 19.61
N GLY A 194 -1.77 16.81 19.96
CA GLY A 194 -1.86 16.17 21.27
C GLY A 194 -3.09 15.27 21.41
N GLU A 195 -3.36 14.70 22.58
CA GLU A 195 -4.48 13.76 22.77
C GLU A 195 -5.83 14.41 22.39
N ALA A 196 -6.63 13.71 21.59
CA ALA A 196 -7.96 14.13 21.17
C ALA A 196 -8.97 13.03 21.53
N GLU A 197 -10.14 13.41 22.04
CA GLU A 197 -11.18 12.46 22.41
C GLU A 197 -11.62 11.63 21.19
N GLY A 198 -11.61 10.30 21.33
CA GLY A 198 -12.04 9.36 20.28
C GLY A 198 -10.98 9.00 19.23
N LEU A 199 -9.80 9.64 19.22
CA LEU A 199 -8.69 9.29 18.33
C LEU A 199 -7.58 8.53 19.06
N LEU A 200 -7.00 7.56 18.34
CA LEU A 200 -5.93 6.70 18.84
C LEU A 200 -4.55 7.31 18.55
N LYS A 201 -3.66 7.21 19.54
CA LYS A 201 -2.21 7.40 19.38
C LYS A 201 -1.46 6.31 20.12
N LEU A 202 -0.83 5.41 19.37
CA LEU A 202 0.03 4.38 19.95
C LEU A 202 1.30 5.00 20.54
N PRO A 203 1.95 4.35 21.51
CA PRO A 203 3.29 4.75 21.97
C PRO A 203 4.29 4.92 20.82
N THR A 204 4.25 4.05 19.81
CA THR A 204 5.06 4.18 18.58
C THR A 204 4.74 5.41 17.74
N ASP A 205 3.48 5.87 17.68
CA ASP A 205 3.12 7.12 16.99
C ASP A 205 3.68 8.33 17.75
N LYS A 206 3.54 8.32 19.08
CA LYS A 206 4.06 9.40 19.95
C LYS A 206 5.58 9.48 19.90
N ALA A 207 6.26 8.34 19.78
CA ALA A 207 7.71 8.29 19.64
C ALA A 207 8.23 9.06 18.40
N LEU A 208 7.39 9.26 17.37
CA LEU A 208 7.76 10.09 16.21
C LEU A 208 7.88 11.58 16.56
N LEU A 209 7.23 12.04 17.63
CA LEU A 209 7.32 13.43 18.13
C LEU A 209 8.46 13.63 19.13
N GLU A 210 8.87 12.56 19.80
CA GLU A 210 9.91 12.56 20.84
C GLU A 210 11.32 12.50 20.24
N ASP A 211 11.47 11.83 19.10
CA ASP A 211 12.74 11.75 18.37
C ASP A 211 12.93 12.97 17.43
N PRO A 212 14.02 13.75 17.56
CA PRO A 212 14.22 14.95 16.76
C PRO A 212 14.26 14.73 15.24
N GLU A 213 14.84 13.60 14.78
CA GLU A 213 14.95 13.30 13.35
C GLU A 213 13.58 12.91 12.79
N PHE A 214 12.81 12.10 13.53
CA PHE A 214 11.45 11.75 13.13
C PHE A 214 10.52 12.96 13.13
N ARG A 215 10.60 13.78 14.18
CA ARG A 215 9.73 14.94 14.37
C ARG A 215 9.81 15.91 13.19
N ARG A 216 11.00 16.11 12.63
CA ARG A 216 11.19 16.95 11.44
C ARG A 216 10.34 16.50 10.26
N TYR A 217 10.23 15.18 10.02
CA TYR A 217 9.38 14.64 8.96
C TYR A 217 7.89 14.72 9.34
N VAL A 218 7.52 14.51 10.60
CA VAL A 218 6.13 14.67 11.08
C VAL A 218 5.64 16.11 10.82
N GLU A 219 6.43 17.11 11.23
CA GLU A 219 6.11 18.52 11.03
C GLU A 219 6.05 18.88 9.54
N LEU A 220 6.95 18.32 8.73
CA LEU A 220 6.94 18.49 7.27
C LEU A 220 5.65 17.94 6.65
N TYR A 221 5.32 16.68 6.93
CA TYR A 221 4.17 15.99 6.34
C TYR A 221 2.83 16.55 6.81
N ALA A 222 2.74 17.03 8.06
CA ALA A 222 1.55 17.73 8.54
C ALA A 222 1.29 19.05 7.81
N LYS A 223 2.34 19.71 7.32
CA LYS A 223 2.24 20.99 6.59
C LYS A 223 2.09 20.80 5.08
N GLU A 224 2.81 19.84 4.51
CA GLU A 224 2.99 19.67 3.06
C GLU A 224 2.52 18.27 2.63
N GLU A 225 1.23 18.11 2.35
CA GLU A 225 0.64 16.83 1.93
C GLU A 225 1.27 16.27 0.66
N ASP A 226 1.58 17.11 -0.33
CA ASP A 226 2.22 16.66 -1.57
C ASP A 226 3.60 16.02 -1.32
N LEU A 227 4.35 16.54 -0.33
CA LEU A 227 5.63 15.95 0.08
C LEU A 227 5.43 14.63 0.83
N PHE A 228 4.41 14.55 1.69
CA PHE A 228 4.01 13.28 2.30
C PHE A 228 3.66 12.24 1.23
N PHE A 229 2.84 12.60 0.25
CA PHE A 229 2.42 11.70 -0.83
C PHE A 229 3.60 11.20 -1.66
N LYS A 230 4.53 12.10 -2.01
CA LYS A 230 5.76 11.74 -2.71
C LYS A 230 6.59 10.75 -1.90
N ASP A 231 6.91 11.08 -0.65
CA ASP A 231 7.77 10.26 0.18
C ASP A 231 7.09 8.94 0.57
N TYR A 232 5.77 8.94 0.79
CA TYR A 232 4.99 7.73 1.01
C TYR A 232 5.04 6.79 -0.19
N ALA A 233 4.87 7.31 -1.41
CA ALA A 233 4.94 6.48 -2.60
C ALA A 233 6.33 5.84 -2.78
N GLU A 234 7.40 6.62 -2.56
CA GLU A 234 8.78 6.11 -2.58
C GLU A 234 9.00 5.03 -1.51
N SER A 235 8.58 5.28 -0.28
CA SER A 235 8.79 4.36 0.85
C SER A 235 7.93 3.09 0.74
N HIS A 236 6.67 3.20 0.31
CA HIS A 236 5.80 2.05 0.07
C HIS A 236 6.36 1.20 -1.07
N LYS A 237 6.87 1.81 -2.15
CA LYS A 237 7.55 1.05 -3.21
C LYS A 237 8.73 0.25 -2.67
N LYS A 238 9.65 0.89 -1.92
CA LYS A 238 10.80 0.20 -1.30
C LYS A 238 10.35 -0.98 -0.42
N LEU A 239 9.37 -0.74 0.45
CA LEU A 239 8.77 -1.75 1.31
C LEU A 239 8.24 -2.94 0.49
N SER A 240 7.42 -2.67 -0.52
CA SER A 240 6.79 -3.70 -1.34
C SER A 240 7.81 -4.52 -2.14
N GLU A 241 9.03 -4.03 -2.32
CA GLU A 241 10.12 -4.65 -3.08
C GLU A 241 11.25 -5.20 -2.19
N LEU A 242 11.08 -5.24 -0.86
CA LEU A 242 12.09 -5.78 0.05
C LEU A 242 12.48 -7.21 -0.31
N GLY A 243 13.76 -7.46 -0.59
CA GLY A 243 14.22 -8.79 -1.03
C GLY A 243 13.75 -9.23 -2.42
N PHE A 244 12.99 -8.39 -3.13
CA PHE A 244 12.62 -8.60 -4.53
C PHE A 244 13.54 -7.81 -5.44
N THR A 245 14.10 -8.46 -6.46
CA THR A 245 14.86 -7.78 -7.51
C THR A 245 14.12 -7.98 -8.82
N PRO A 246 13.46 -6.94 -9.35
CA PRO A 246 12.81 -7.02 -10.65
C PRO A 246 13.83 -7.45 -11.71
N ARG A 247 13.45 -8.41 -12.54
CA ARG A 247 14.23 -8.68 -13.76
C ARG A 247 14.15 -7.43 -14.63
N ARG A 248 15.29 -6.79 -14.90
CA ARG A 248 15.40 -5.80 -15.98
C ARG A 248 14.97 -6.51 -17.27
N THR A 249 13.79 -6.20 -17.77
CA THR A 249 13.49 -6.39 -19.18
C THR A 249 14.56 -5.61 -19.94
N GLY A 250 15.26 -6.27 -20.86
CA GLY A 250 16.37 -5.66 -21.59
C GLY A 250 15.94 -4.31 -22.14
N SER A 251 16.74 -3.26 -21.86
CA SER A 251 16.73 -1.93 -22.48
C SER A 251 15.58 -1.74 -23.49
N ALA A 252 14.42 -1.28 -23.04
CA ALA A 252 13.45 -0.68 -23.93
C ALA A 252 14.18 0.48 -24.64
N THR A 253 14.47 0.30 -25.91
CA THR A 253 15.08 1.38 -26.71
C THR A 253 14.11 2.55 -26.76
N LYS A 254 14.61 3.78 -26.84
CA LYS A 254 13.82 5.04 -26.84
C LYS A 254 12.67 5.12 -27.87
N ALA A 255 12.51 4.12 -28.74
CA ALA A 255 11.41 3.98 -29.67
C ALA A 255 10.08 3.57 -28.99
N ASP A 256 10.12 2.68 -27.99
CA ASP A 256 8.89 2.12 -27.38
C ASP A 256 8.14 3.11 -26.48
N ALA A 257 8.85 4.09 -25.91
CA ALA A 257 8.27 5.15 -25.09
C ALA A 257 7.45 6.17 -25.89
N LYS A 258 7.69 6.31 -27.21
CA LYS A 258 6.92 7.25 -28.04
C LYS A 258 5.55 6.69 -28.44
N THR A 259 5.44 5.37 -28.61
CA THR A 259 4.19 4.73 -29.04
C THR A 259 3.12 4.75 -27.93
N SER A 260 3.52 4.58 -26.67
CA SER A 260 2.63 4.62 -25.51
C SER A 260 2.11 6.03 -25.18
N VAL A 261 2.92 7.07 -25.36
CA VAL A 261 2.49 8.47 -25.16
C VAL A 261 1.50 8.92 -26.23
N VAL A 262 1.68 8.50 -27.49
CA VAL A 262 0.77 8.85 -28.60
C VAL A 262 -0.61 8.20 -28.43
N LEU A 263 -0.66 6.95 -27.99
CA LEU A 263 -1.93 6.25 -27.74
C LEU A 263 -2.73 6.89 -26.59
N ALA A 264 -2.07 7.27 -25.49
CA ALA A 264 -2.73 7.91 -24.36
C ALA A 264 -3.30 9.31 -24.70
N GLN A 265 -2.56 10.10 -25.49
CA GLN A 265 -3.03 11.42 -25.94
C GLN A 265 -4.17 11.33 -26.96
N SER A 266 -4.16 10.33 -27.85
CA SER A 266 -5.25 10.13 -28.81
C SER A 266 -6.57 9.68 -28.15
N ALA A 267 -6.51 8.85 -27.12
CA ALA A 267 -7.69 8.34 -26.43
C ALA A 267 -8.38 9.45 -25.60
N PHE A 268 -7.60 10.31 -24.94
CA PHE A 268 -8.15 11.44 -24.19
C PHE A 268 -8.71 12.55 -25.10
N GLY A 269 -8.03 12.88 -26.20
CA GLY A 269 -8.48 13.93 -27.11
C GLY A 269 -9.82 13.62 -27.78
N VAL A 270 -10.04 12.36 -28.17
CA VAL A 270 -11.30 11.93 -28.82
C VAL A 270 -12.47 11.88 -27.82
N ALA A 271 -12.23 11.44 -26.58
CA ALA A 271 -13.28 11.37 -25.55
C ALA A 271 -13.78 12.76 -25.12
N VAL A 272 -12.86 13.72 -24.96
CA VAL A 272 -13.22 15.11 -24.59
C VAL A 272 -13.99 15.79 -25.74
N ALA A 273 -13.55 15.62 -26.98
CA ALA A 273 -14.24 16.21 -28.14
C ALA A 273 -15.66 15.66 -28.31
N ALA A 274 -15.84 14.35 -28.18
CA ALA A 274 -17.17 13.72 -28.27
C ALA A 274 -18.11 14.20 -27.14
N GLY A 275 -17.60 14.32 -25.91
CA GLY A 275 -18.36 14.80 -24.76
C GLY A 275 -18.85 16.24 -24.94
N VAL A 276 -17.99 17.14 -25.44
CA VAL A 276 -18.35 18.55 -25.68
C VAL A 276 -19.42 18.67 -26.77
N VAL A 277 -19.29 17.92 -27.88
CA VAL A 277 -20.28 17.96 -28.97
C VAL A 277 -21.65 17.45 -28.51
N ILE A 278 -21.69 16.37 -27.73
CA ILE A 278 -22.94 15.81 -27.19
C ILE A 278 -23.58 16.81 -26.22
N LEU A 279 -22.80 17.42 -25.31
CA LEU A 279 -23.31 18.42 -24.37
C LEU A 279 -23.83 19.67 -25.07
N SER A 280 -23.12 20.16 -26.10
CA SER A 280 -23.57 21.30 -26.91
C SER A 280 -24.86 20.99 -27.64
N TYR A 281 -24.99 19.79 -28.24
CA TYR A 281 -26.21 19.37 -28.91
C TYR A 281 -27.41 19.26 -27.95
N LEU A 282 -27.21 18.65 -26.78
CA LEU A 282 -28.27 18.55 -25.76
C LEU A 282 -28.70 19.91 -25.21
N TYR A 283 -27.75 20.84 -25.03
CA TYR A 283 -28.03 22.22 -24.63
C TYR A 283 -28.82 23.00 -25.71
N GLU A 284 -28.51 22.77 -26.98
CA GLU A 284 -29.23 23.44 -28.08
C GLU A 284 -30.67 22.90 -28.25
N VAL A 285 -30.86 21.59 -28.05
CA VAL A 285 -32.18 20.94 -28.10
C VAL A 285 -33.06 21.37 -26.93
N SER A 286 -32.50 21.59 -25.74
CA SER A 286 -33.27 22.03 -24.57
C SER A 286 -33.71 23.50 -24.66
N ARG A 287 -33.00 24.35 -25.41
CA ARG A 287 -33.37 25.75 -25.67
C ARG A 287 -34.49 25.93 -26.71
N ARG A 288 -34.84 24.88 -27.46
CA ARG A 288 -35.85 24.92 -28.53
C ARG A 288 -37.22 24.32 -28.13
N LYS A 289 -37.40 24.01 -26.85
CA LYS A 289 -38.70 23.67 -26.23
C LYS A 289 -39.13 24.79 -25.31
#